data_AF-A0A225E0T4-F1
#
_entry.id   AF-A0A225E0T4-F1
#
_cell.length_a   1.000
_cell.length_b   1.000
_cell.length_c   1.000
_cell.angle_alpha   90.00
_cell.angle_beta   90.00
_cell.angle_gamma   90.00
#
_symmetry.space_group_name_H-M   'P 1'
#
loop_
_entity.id
_entity.type
_entity.pdbx_description
1 polymer ?
#
loop_
_entity_poly.entity_id
_entity_poly.type
_entity_poly.pdbx_seq_one_letter_code
_entity_poly.pdbx_strand_id
1 'polypeptide(L)'
;MTNRAGTIDPSSLPGAIRVPVGWWRATGAGPADDPAALRAVFSALASPVAVVRTPAGYAAATGGTSILGGSPPGPDFHPLAAYLPPLTPPASATPRSSTPTG
;
A
#
# COMPACT_ATOMS: atom_id res chain seq x y z
N MET A 1 8.54 28.06 30.04
CA MET A 1 8.05 27.76 28.67
C MET A 1 9.24 27.33 27.83
N THR A 2 9.46 26.03 27.67
CA THR A 2 10.45 25.49 26.72
C THR A 2 9.93 24.14 26.23
N ASN A 3 9.26 24.13 25.08
CA ASN A 3 8.86 22.90 24.40
C ASN A 3 10.12 22.27 23.79
N ARG A 4 10.61 21.17 24.37
CA ARG A 4 11.63 20.35 23.71
C ARG A 4 10.96 19.55 22.60
N ALA A 5 11.45 19.76 21.39
CA ALA A 5 11.16 18.94 20.22
C ALA A 5 11.34 17.46 20.59
N GLY A 6 10.23 16.71 20.58
CA GLY A 6 10.25 15.27 20.75
C GLY A 6 10.85 14.65 19.51
N THR A 7 12.11 14.23 19.60
CA THR A 7 12.69 13.23 18.70
C THR A 7 11.78 12.01 18.75
N ILE A 8 11.05 11.74 17.67
CA ILE A 8 10.22 10.54 17.57
C ILE A 8 11.19 9.38 17.37
N ASP A 9 11.49 8.66 18.44
CA ASP A 9 12.22 7.40 18.38
C ASP A 9 11.30 6.33 17.76
N PRO A 10 11.59 5.81 16.56
CA PRO A 10 10.73 4.81 15.92
C PRO A 10 10.66 3.48 16.70
N SER A 11 11.59 3.24 17.63
CA SER A 11 11.66 2.08 18.53
C SER A 11 10.77 2.25 19.77
N SER A 12 10.28 3.46 20.04
CA SER A 12 9.29 3.75 21.09
C SER A 12 7.84 3.56 20.63
N LEU A 13 7.61 3.01 19.43
CA LEU A 13 6.29 2.54 19.02
C LEU A 13 6.11 1.13 19.58
N PRO A 14 5.43 0.94 20.72
CA PRO A 14 5.33 -0.36 21.36
C PRO A 14 4.58 -1.29 20.43
N GLY A 15 5.24 -2.33 19.90
CA GLY A 15 4.65 -3.48 19.19
C GLY A 15 3.30 -3.15 18.57
N ALA A 16 3.26 -2.10 17.74
CA ALA A 16 1.99 -1.47 17.42
C ALA A 16 1.17 -2.55 16.75
N ILE A 17 0.12 -2.99 17.43
CA ILE A 17 -0.90 -3.84 16.83
C ILE A 17 -1.53 -2.93 15.78
N ARG A 18 -0.85 -2.79 14.65
CA ARG A 18 -1.39 -2.16 13.46
C ARG A 18 -2.41 -3.15 13.02
N VAL A 19 -3.65 -2.88 13.43
CA VAL A 19 -4.83 -3.53 12.91
C VAL A 19 -4.65 -3.49 11.40
N PRO A 20 -4.59 -4.66 10.73
CA PRO A 20 -4.40 -4.67 9.30
C PRO A 20 -5.55 -3.90 8.67
N VAL A 21 -5.27 -3.13 7.62
CA VAL A 21 -6.32 -2.39 6.91
C VAL A 21 -7.29 -3.34 6.21
N GLY A 22 -6.93 -4.62 6.11
CA GLY A 22 -7.73 -5.68 5.52
C GLY A 22 -6.95 -6.99 5.40
N TRP A 23 -7.36 -7.80 4.44
CA TRP A 23 -6.86 -9.13 4.17
C TRP A 23 -6.63 -9.28 2.67
N TRP A 24 -5.56 -9.97 2.29
CA TRP A 24 -5.22 -10.19 0.88
C TRP A 24 -4.93 -11.66 0.61
N ARG A 25 -5.40 -12.17 -0.52
CA ARG A 25 -5.10 -13.52 -1.00
C ARG A 25 -4.50 -13.47 -2.39
N ALA A 26 -3.49 -14.30 -2.64
CA ALA A 26 -2.94 -14.49 -3.97
C ALA A 26 -3.99 -15.13 -4.91
N THR A 27 -4.05 -14.64 -6.14
CA THR A 27 -4.78 -15.28 -7.26
C THR A 27 -3.83 -15.83 -8.31
N GLY A 28 -2.51 -15.69 -8.11
CA GLY A 28 -1.45 -16.06 -9.04
C GLY A 28 -0.10 -16.04 -8.33
N ALA A 29 0.85 -15.24 -8.83
CA ALA A 29 2.14 -15.06 -8.17
C ALA A 29 1.98 -14.57 -6.73
N GLY A 30 2.82 -15.11 -5.83
CA GLY A 30 2.86 -14.71 -4.43
C GLY A 30 3.41 -13.29 -4.23
N PRO A 31 3.30 -12.75 -3.02
CA PRO A 31 3.86 -11.45 -2.71
C PRO A 31 5.40 -11.53 -2.73
N ALA A 32 6.04 -10.46 -3.20
CA ALA A 32 7.48 -10.38 -3.35
C ALA A 32 8.11 -9.47 -2.31
N ASP A 33 9.27 -9.85 -1.80
CA ASP A 33 10.05 -9.12 -0.78
C ASP A 33 11.48 -8.79 -1.24
N ASP A 34 11.95 -9.37 -2.36
CA ASP A 34 13.26 -9.06 -2.91
C ASP A 34 13.27 -7.72 -3.69
N PRO A 35 14.40 -6.99 -3.71
CA PRO A 35 14.47 -5.67 -4.34
C PRO A 35 14.14 -5.64 -5.83
N ALA A 36 14.43 -6.70 -6.59
CA ALA A 36 14.20 -6.73 -8.03
C ALA A 36 12.70 -6.91 -8.33
N ALA A 37 12.05 -7.83 -7.62
CA ALA A 37 10.62 -8.05 -7.74
C ALA A 37 9.79 -6.86 -7.21
N LEU A 38 10.21 -6.21 -6.12
CA LEU A 38 9.57 -4.99 -5.64
C LEU A 38 9.59 -3.88 -6.70
N ARG A 39 10.71 -3.71 -7.43
CA ARG A 39 10.77 -2.76 -8.55
C ARG A 39 9.77 -3.11 -9.65
N ALA A 40 9.59 -4.39 -9.96
CA ALA A 40 8.60 -4.83 -10.93
C ALA A 40 7.17 -4.50 -10.45
N VAL A 41 6.84 -4.80 -9.20
CA VAL A 41 5.54 -4.47 -8.56
C VAL A 41 5.26 -2.97 -8.64
N PHE A 42 6.22 -2.12 -8.22
CA PHE A 42 6.06 -0.67 -8.24
C PHE A 42 6.23 -0.03 -9.63
N SER A 43 6.68 -0.76 -10.64
CA SER A 43 6.62 -0.28 -12.03
C SER A 43 5.23 -0.46 -12.65
N ALA A 44 4.41 -1.34 -12.08
CA ALA A 44 3.08 -1.68 -12.56
C ALA A 44 1.95 -0.94 -11.80
N LEU A 45 2.17 0.34 -11.46
CA LEU A 45 1.20 1.14 -10.68
C LEU A 45 -0.14 1.38 -11.40
N ALA A 46 -0.23 1.09 -12.70
CA ALA A 46 -1.50 1.04 -13.42
C ALA A 46 -2.41 -0.11 -12.91
N SER A 47 -1.88 -1.05 -12.13
CA SER A 47 -2.60 -2.09 -11.41
C SER A 47 -2.61 -1.79 -9.91
N PRO A 48 -3.58 -2.30 -9.14
CA PRO A 48 -3.57 -2.15 -7.70
C PRO A 48 -2.37 -2.87 -7.09
N VAL A 49 -1.75 -2.23 -6.10
CA VAL A 49 -0.64 -2.79 -5.33
C VAL A 49 -1.07 -3.01 -3.89
N ALA A 50 -0.90 -4.24 -3.41
CA ALA A 50 -1.11 -4.61 -2.03
C ALA A 50 0.23 -4.76 -1.31
N VAL A 51 0.38 -4.17 -0.13
CA VAL A 51 1.50 -4.43 0.77
C VAL A 51 0.98 -5.32 1.89
N VAL A 52 1.51 -6.54 2.00
CA VAL A 52 1.05 -7.57 2.91
C VAL A 52 2.10 -7.90 3.96
N ARG A 53 1.65 -8.40 5.11
CA ARG A 53 2.52 -8.92 6.17
C ARG A 53 2.70 -10.42 5.99
N THR A 54 3.95 -10.86 5.98
CA THR A 54 4.38 -12.26 5.94
C THR A 54 5.19 -12.58 7.19
N PRO A 55 5.47 -13.87 7.48
CA PRO A 55 6.39 -14.23 8.56
C PRO A 55 7.80 -13.62 8.40
N ALA A 56 8.24 -13.37 7.16
CA ALA A 56 9.55 -12.80 6.85
C ALA A 56 9.59 -11.26 6.91
N GLY A 57 8.43 -10.60 6.98
CA GLY A 57 8.33 -9.14 7.01
C GLY A 57 7.25 -8.60 6.08
N TYR A 58 7.51 -7.46 5.46
CA TYR A 58 6.61 -6.88 4.46
C TYR A 58 6.95 -7.38 3.07
N ALA A 59 5.92 -7.69 2.29
CA ALA A 59 6.04 -8.05 0.89
C ALA A 59 4.97 -7.28 0.09
N ALA A 60 5.19 -7.10 -1.20
CA ALA A 60 4.26 -6.40 -2.08
C ALA A 60 3.81 -7.30 -3.22
N ALA A 61 2.55 -7.14 -3.64
CA ALA A 61 1.97 -7.89 -4.75
C ALA A 61 1.18 -6.96 -5.66
N THR A 62 1.24 -7.23 -6.96
CA THR A 62 0.27 -6.75 -7.95
C THR A 62 -0.83 -7.79 -8.11
N GLY A 63 -2.09 -7.33 -8.14
CA GLY A 63 -3.24 -8.22 -8.25
C GLY A 63 -3.60 -8.94 -6.94
N GLY A 64 -4.20 -10.13 -7.04
CA GLY A 64 -4.82 -10.83 -5.91
C GLY A 64 -6.19 -10.26 -5.53
N THR A 65 -6.75 -10.76 -4.45
CA THR A 65 -8.04 -10.30 -3.90
C THR A 65 -7.80 -9.61 -2.56
N SER A 66 -8.16 -8.32 -2.48
CA SER A 66 -8.12 -7.52 -1.25
C SER A 66 -9.51 -7.37 -0.65
N ILE A 67 -9.64 -7.62 0.64
CA ILE A 67 -10.85 -7.38 1.45
C ILE A 67 -10.47 -6.37 2.52
N LEU A 68 -11.08 -5.19 2.53
CA LEU A 68 -10.76 -4.15 3.51
C LEU A 68 -11.57 -4.34 4.81
N GLY A 69 -10.89 -4.17 5.94
CA GLY A 69 -11.46 -4.38 7.27
C GLY A 69 -11.86 -5.82 7.57
N GLY A 70 -12.59 -6.00 8.68
CA GLY A 70 -13.15 -7.29 9.08
C GLY A 70 -12.15 -8.28 9.68
N SER A 71 -12.64 -9.48 9.95
CA SER A 71 -11.88 -10.62 10.47
C SER A 71 -11.24 -11.42 9.33
N PRO A 72 -10.15 -12.19 9.58
CA PRO A 72 -9.50 -12.99 8.55
C PRO A 72 -10.50 -13.95 7.90
N PRO A 73 -10.71 -13.88 6.57
CA PRO A 73 -11.70 -14.73 5.89
C PRO A 73 -11.30 -16.21 5.83
N GLY A 74 -10.01 -16.51 5.99
CA GLY A 74 -9.48 -17.87 5.92
C GLY A 74 -7.95 -17.91 6.07
N PRO A 75 -7.35 -19.11 6.10
CA PRO A 75 -5.92 -19.30 6.36
C PRO A 75 -5.02 -18.81 5.22
N ASP A 76 -5.53 -18.73 4.00
CA ASP A 76 -4.78 -18.30 2.81
C ASP A 76 -4.69 -16.77 2.70
N PHE A 77 -5.27 -16.03 3.66
CA PHE A 77 -5.26 -14.58 3.65
C PHE A 77 -4.11 -14.02 4.48
N HIS A 78 -3.30 -13.19 3.84
CA HIS A 78 -2.28 -12.40 4.49
C HIS A 78 -2.86 -11.09 5.02
N PRO A 79 -2.42 -10.61 6.20
CA PRO A 79 -2.81 -9.29 6.69
C PRO A 79 -2.33 -8.20 5.74
N LEU A 80 -3.25 -7.33 5.31
CA LEU A 80 -2.96 -6.19 4.44
C LEU A 80 -2.46 -5.02 5.30
N ALA A 81 -1.25 -4.55 5.04
CA ALA A 81 -0.64 -3.40 5.71
C ALA A 81 -1.00 -2.08 5.01
N ALA A 82 -1.02 -2.10 3.68
CA ALA A 82 -1.40 -0.96 2.86
C ALA A 82 -1.97 -1.41 1.52
N TYR A 83 -2.79 -0.55 0.91
CA TYR A 83 -3.34 -0.76 -0.42
C TYR A 83 -3.18 0.53 -1.22
N LEU A 84 -2.60 0.40 -2.40
CA LEU A 84 -2.47 1.47 -3.37
C LEU A 84 -3.42 1.16 -4.54
N PRO A 85 -4.44 2.01 -4.77
CA PRO A 85 -5.30 1.85 -5.94
C PRO A 85 -4.51 2.09 -7.24
N PRO A 86 -5.03 1.63 -8.39
CA PRO A 86 -4.44 1.92 -9.69
C PRO A 86 -4.18 3.42 -9.88
N LEU A 87 -2.93 3.77 -10.14
CA LEU A 87 -2.51 5.12 -10.50
C LEU A 87 -2.40 5.17 -12.02
N THR A 88 -3.51 5.46 -12.70
CA THR A 88 -3.44 5.89 -14.09
C THR A 88 -2.89 7.31 -14.13
N PRO A 89 -1.94 7.63 -15.02
CA PRO A 89 -1.56 9.02 -15.26
C PRO A 89 -2.84 9.83 -15.50
N PRO A 90 -2.98 11.04 -14.93
CA PRO A 90 -4.12 11.87 -15.25
C PRO A 90 -4.15 12.01 -16.77
N ALA A 91 -5.28 11.63 -17.38
CA ALA A 91 -5.52 11.86 -18.79
C ALA A 91 -5.18 13.32 -19.05
N SER A 92 -4.11 13.55 -19.82
CA SER A 92 -3.44 14.84 -20.06
C SER A 92 -4.35 15.99 -19.69
N ALA A 93 -4.11 16.61 -18.53
CA ALA A 93 -4.91 17.72 -18.04
C ALA A 93 -5.09 18.70 -19.21
N THR A 94 -6.30 18.76 -19.76
CA THR A 94 -6.61 19.69 -20.84
C THR A 94 -6.32 21.08 -20.28
N PRO A 95 -5.48 21.91 -20.92
CA PRO A 95 -5.26 23.26 -20.44
C PRO A 95 -6.63 23.92 -20.32
N ARG A 96 -7.01 24.38 -19.13
CA ARG A 96 -8.19 25.25 -19.01
C ARG A 96 -7.85 26.49 -19.84
N SER A 97 -8.45 26.61 -21.01
CA SER A 97 -8.48 27.88 -21.74
C SER A 97 -9.25 28.86 -20.86
N SER A 98 -8.52 29.70 -20.14
CA SER A 98 -9.07 30.91 -19.54
C SER A 98 -9.49 31.81 -20.70
N THR A 99 -10.76 31.79 -21.07
CA THR A 99 -11.32 32.78 -21.99
C THR A 99 -11.25 34.14 -21.28
N PRO A 100 -10.55 35.15 -21.81
CA PRO A 100 -10.65 36.49 -21.26
C PRO A 100 -12.04 37.02 -21.58
N THR A 101 -12.84 37.28 -20.54
CA THR A 101 -14.05 38.10 -20.67
C THR A 101 -13.58 39.52 -20.95
N GLY A 102 -13.85 40.00 -22.16
CA GLY A 102 -13.68 41.40 -22.55
C GLY A 102 -14.72 42.31 -21.92
#